data_AF-A0AAU1M9S2-F1
#
_entry.id   AF-A0AAU1M9S2-F1
#
_cell.length_a   1.000
_cell.length_b   1.000
_cell.length_c   1.000
_cell.angle_alpha   90.00
_cell.angle_beta   90.00
_cell.angle_gamma   90.00
#
_symmetry.space_group_name_H-M   'P 1'
#
loop_
_entity.id
_entity.type
_entity.pdbx_description
1 polymer ?
#
loop_
_entity_poly.entity_id
_entity_poly.type
_entity_poly.pdbx_seq_one_letter_code
_entity_poly.pdbx_strand_id
1 'polypeptide(L)' 'MAGEVAVRMMTQGRGFPNAKAERELDWEPHCPSWRQGFREGLA' A
#
# COMPACT_ATOMS: atom_id res chain seq x y z
N MET A 1 3.62 10.69 -21.16
CA MET A 1 3.87 9.24 -21.25
C MET A 1 4.43 8.78 -19.91
N ALA A 2 3.74 7.92 -19.18
CA ALA A 2 4.23 7.34 -17.92
C ALA A 2 5.20 6.16 -18.16
N GLY A 3 5.82 6.09 -19.35
CA GLY A 3 6.27 4.85 -19.99
C GLY A 3 7.28 4.03 -19.21
N GLU A 4 8.21 4.66 -18.49
CA GLU A 4 9.23 3.93 -17.72
C GLU A 4 8.88 3.82 -16.23
N VAL A 5 8.40 4.91 -15.63
CA VAL A 5 8.05 4.96 -14.21
C VAL A 5 6.90 4.00 -13.89
N ALA A 6 5.85 3.98 -14.72
CA ALA A 6 4.72 3.08 -14.50
C ALA A 6 5.11 1.61 -14.67
N VAL A 7 5.91 1.29 -15.71
CA VAL A 7 6.39 -0.08 -15.95
C VAL A 7 7.23 -0.56 -14.77
N ARG A 8 8.12 0.29 -14.25
CA ARG A 8 8.95 -0.05 -13.09
C ARG A 8 8.12 -0.26 -11.83
N MET A 9 7.14 0.61 -11.55
CA MET A 9 6.25 0.46 -10.39
C MET A 9 5.47 -0.86 -10.45
N MET A 10 4.93 -1.23 -11.63
CA MET A 10 4.09 -2.41 -11.78
C MET A 10 4.89 -3.74 -11.80
N THR A 11 6.16 -3.72 -12.23
CA THR A 11 6.95 -4.94 -12.38
C THR A 11 7.95 -5.17 -11.25
N GLN A 12 8.48 -4.08 -10.68
CA GLN A 12 9.54 -4.12 -9.66
C GLN A 12 9.06 -3.62 -8.30
N GLY A 13 7.83 -3.11 -8.20
CA GLY A 13 7.22 -2.73 -6.94
C GLY A 13 7.22 -3.88 -5.93
N ARG A 14 7.46 -3.52 -4.67
CA ARG A 14 7.42 -4.42 -3.51
C ARG A 14 6.72 -3.70 -2.37
N GLY A 15 6.05 -4.47 -1.51
CA GLY A 15 5.51 -3.94 -0.26
C GLY A 15 6.63 -3.48 0.66
N PHE A 16 6.33 -2.47 1.48
CA PHE A 16 7.22 -1.99 2.53
C PHE A 16 6.60 -2.31 3.90
N PRO A 17 7.42 -2.56 4.93
CA PRO A 17 6.92 -2.70 6.29
C PRO A 17 6.40 -1.37 6.82
N ASN A 18 5.28 -1.43 7.54
CA ASN A 18 4.65 -0.26 8.15
C ASN A 18 5.26 0.15 9.50
N ALA A 19 6.17 -0.66 10.04
CA ALA A 19 6.76 -0.49 11.38
C ALA A 19 7.35 0.91 11.64
N LYS A 20 7.83 1.60 10.61
CA LYS A 20 8.31 2.98 10.75
C LYS A 20 7.16 3.95 11.04
N ALA A 21 6.07 3.84 10.29
CA ALA A 21 4.90 4.71 10.45
C ALA A 21 4.22 4.47 11.81
N GLU A 22 4.05 3.21 12.21
CA GLU A 22 3.53 2.86 13.54
C GLU A 22 4.38 3.48 14.66
N ARG A 23 5.70 3.31 14.58
CA ARG A 23 6.62 3.80 15.62
C ARG A 23 6.71 5.33 15.70
N GLU A 24 6.74 6.01 14.56
CA GLU A 24 7.05 7.44 14.51
C GLU A 24 5.81 8.33 14.46
N LEU A 25 4.68 7.79 14.00
CA LEU A 25 3.48 8.57 13.73
C LEU A 25 2.25 8.06 14.50
N ASP A 26 2.41 7.03 15.35
CA ASP A 26 1.29 6.31 15.98
C ASP A 26 0.22 5.90 14.96
N TRP A 27 0.68 5.53 13.76
CA TRP A 27 -0.18 5.32 12.62
C TRP A 27 -0.74 3.89 12.61
N GLU A 28 -2.06 3.78 12.51
CA GLU A 28 -2.76 2.51 12.33
C GLU A 28 -3.57 2.49 11.02
N PRO A 29 -3.45 1.42 10.19
CA PRO A 29 -4.20 1.32 8.95
C PRO A 29 -5.69 1.03 9.21
N HIS A 30 -6.57 1.81 8.59
CA HIS A 30 -8.02 1.57 8.62
C HIS A 30 -8.39 0.19 8.03
N CYS A 31 -7.65 -0.25 7.01
CA CYS A 31 -7.79 -1.57 6.40
C CYS A 31 -6.47 -2.35 6.56
N PRO A 32 -6.27 -3.10 7.68
CA PRO A 32 -5.02 -3.80 7.99
C PRO A 32 -4.72 -4.97 7.04
N SER A 33 -5.65 -5.34 6.16
CA SER A 33 -5.41 -6.32 5.11
C SER A 33 -6.06 -5.90 3.78
N TRP A 34 -5.43 -6.29 2.68
CA TRP A 34 -5.96 -6.05 1.34
C TRP A 34 -7.37 -6.63 1.18
N ARG A 35 -7.63 -7.82 1.72
CA ARG A 35 -8.95 -8.48 1.62
C ARG A 35 -10.05 -7.66 2.30
N GLN A 36 -9.75 -7.06 3.45
CA GLN A 36 -10.70 -6.18 4.14
C GLN A 36 -10.93 -4.90 3.32
N GLY A 37 -9.86 -4.24 2.88
CA GLY A 37 -9.98 -3.01 2.10
C GLY A 37 -10.77 -3.18 0.79
N PHE A 38 -10.57 -4.30 0.08
CA PHE A 38 -11.36 -4.58 -1.12
C PHE A 38 -12.85 -4.85 -0.82
N ARG A 39 -13.15 -5.53 0.28
CA ARG A 39 -14.54 -5.80 0.68
C ARG A 39 -15.28 -4.52 1.07
N GLU A 40 -14.61 -3.61 1.76
CA GLU A 40 -15.21 -2.34 2.23
C GLU A 40 -15.29 -1.30 1.10
N GLY A 41 -14.27 -1.22 0.22
CA GLY A 41 -14.16 -0.16 -0.79
C GLY A 41 -14.83 -0.45 -2.14
N LEU A 42 -15.21 -1.70 -2.43
CA LEU A 42 -15.90 -2.09 -3.68
C LEU A 42 -17.34 -2.59 -3.44
N ALA A 43 -17.88 -2.36 -2.24
CA ALA A 43 -19.26 -2.70 -1.90
C ALA A 43 -20.28 -1.79 -2.60
#